data_AF-A0A833SRN7-F1
#
_entry.id   AF-A0A833SRN7-F1
#
_cell.length_a   1.000
_cell.length_b   1.000
_cell.length_c   1.000
_cell.angle_alpha   90.00
_cell.angle_beta   90.00
_cell.angle_gamma   90.00
#
_symmetry.space_group_name_H-M   'P 1'
#
loop_
_entity.id
_entity.type
_entity.pdbx_description
1 polymer ?
#
loop_
_entity_poly.entity_id
_entity_poly.type
_entity_poly.pdbx_seq_one_letter_code
_entity_poly.pdbx_strand_id
1 'polypeptide(L)'
;MENLIYHLTRKDVLEPDRMEKPLGKLASIFRKDMQTCKKKKTPRTDEDWGRFYRIAEILAEWIRLAERASEPPELRPHLRRFDRQIKGFVKKNPGRIPPTLLEGSVILVGFATPTNVNKEEEVGSR
;
A
#
# COMPACT_ATOMS: atom_id res chain seq x y z
N MET A 1 7.86 -5.68 -15.08
CA MET A 1 7.01 -5.07 -14.03
C MET A 1 5.54 -5.22 -14.38
N GLU A 2 5.17 -5.08 -15.65
CA GLU A 2 3.81 -5.25 -16.17
C GLU A 2 3.21 -6.64 -15.93
N ASN A 3 3.93 -7.73 -16.17
CA ASN A 3 3.44 -9.09 -15.85
C ASN A 3 3.15 -9.29 -14.35
N LEU A 4 3.92 -8.65 -13.46
CA LEU A 4 3.68 -8.72 -12.03
C LEU A 4 2.42 -7.93 -11.65
N ILE A 5 2.22 -6.74 -12.24
CA ILE A 5 1.01 -5.93 -12.05
C ILE A 5 -0.21 -6.68 -12.59
N TYR A 6 -0.09 -7.34 -13.74
CA TYR A 6 -1.15 -8.17 -14.34
C TYR A 6 -1.54 -9.36 -13.45
N HIS A 7 -0.58 -10.07 -12.88
CA HIS A 7 -0.88 -11.16 -11.94
C HIS A 7 -1.45 -10.64 -10.61
N LEU A 8 -0.98 -9.50 -10.13
CA LEU A 8 -1.48 -8.80 -8.94
C LEU A 8 -2.78 -8.00 -9.21
N THR A 9 -3.47 -8.19 -10.33
CA THR A 9 -4.75 -7.51 -10.62
C THR A 9 -5.89 -8.48 -10.92
N ARG A 10 -5.62 -9.79 -10.99
CA ARG A 10 -6.68 -10.80 -11.11
C ARG A 10 -7.41 -10.96 -9.78
N LYS A 11 -8.67 -10.49 -9.74
CA LYS A 11 -9.57 -10.54 -8.57
C LYS A 11 -9.86 -11.96 -8.07
N ASP A 12 -9.77 -12.97 -8.93
CA ASP A 12 -10.23 -14.33 -8.64
C ASP A 12 -9.20 -15.24 -7.92
N VAL A 13 -8.06 -14.69 -7.50
CA VAL A 13 -6.92 -15.52 -7.02
C VAL A 13 -6.73 -15.46 -5.49
N LEU A 14 -7.39 -14.53 -4.79
CA LEU A 14 -6.94 -14.19 -3.44
C LEU A 14 -8.08 -14.15 -2.44
N GLU A 15 -8.25 -15.30 -1.80
CA GLU A 15 -8.77 -15.38 -0.45
C GLU A 15 -8.09 -14.32 0.45
N PRO A 16 -8.82 -13.71 1.39
CA PRO A 16 -8.30 -12.61 2.21
C PRO A 16 -7.04 -12.96 3.00
N ASP A 17 -6.91 -14.22 3.42
CA ASP A 17 -5.75 -14.83 4.08
C ASP A 17 -4.46 -14.84 3.22
N ARG A 18 -4.57 -14.59 1.92
CA ARG A 18 -3.43 -14.55 0.98
C ARG A 18 -3.05 -13.15 0.54
N MET A 19 -3.66 -12.10 1.08
CA MET A 19 -3.46 -10.72 0.62
C MET A 19 -2.17 -10.06 1.11
N GLU A 20 -1.57 -10.54 2.21
CA GLU A 20 -0.41 -9.88 2.84
C GLU A 20 0.78 -9.71 1.88
N LYS A 21 1.25 -10.82 1.29
CA LYS A 21 2.37 -10.82 0.34
C LYS A 21 2.11 -9.94 -0.88
N PRO A 22 1.01 -10.12 -1.63
CA PRO A 22 0.75 -9.32 -2.83
C PRO A 22 0.52 -7.83 -2.51
N LEU A 23 -0.27 -7.48 -1.48
CA LEU A 23 -0.50 -6.09 -1.07
C LEU A 23 0.80 -5.44 -0.60
N GLY A 24 1.56 -6.10 0.28
CA GLY A 24 2.84 -5.61 0.77
C GLY A 24 3.87 -5.41 -0.35
N LYS A 25 3.86 -6.28 -1.37
CA LYS A 25 4.71 -6.15 -2.56
C LYS A 25 4.31 -4.96 -3.41
N LEU A 26 3.02 -4.81 -3.71
CA LEU A 26 2.48 -3.71 -4.52
C LEU A 26 2.78 -2.35 -3.87
N ALA A 27 2.49 -2.22 -2.57
CA ALA A 27 2.79 -1.02 -1.79
C ALA A 27 4.30 -0.70 -1.78
N SER A 28 5.14 -1.72 -1.67
CA SER A 28 6.59 -1.56 -1.69
C SER A 28 7.11 -1.11 -3.07
N ILE A 29 6.55 -1.64 -4.15
CA ILE A 29 6.88 -1.22 -5.52
C ILE A 29 6.47 0.23 -5.74
N PHE A 30 5.23 0.57 -5.41
CA PHE A 30 4.71 1.93 -5.55
C PHE A 30 5.54 2.94 -4.75
N ARG A 31 5.87 2.60 -3.50
CA ARG A 31 6.76 3.41 -2.66
C ARG A 31 8.13 3.64 -3.30
N LYS A 32 8.75 2.59 -3.85
CA LYS A 32 10.04 2.72 -4.54
C LYS A 32 9.92 3.61 -5.76
N ASP A 33 8.82 3.50 -6.50
CA ASP A 33 8.60 4.32 -7.69
C ASP A 33 8.35 5.81 -7.35
N MET A 34 7.67 6.11 -6.24
CA MET A 34 7.64 7.48 -5.71
C MET A 34 9.04 8.01 -5.36
N GLN A 35 9.94 7.15 -4.89
CA GLN A 35 11.31 7.55 -4.55
C GLN A 35 12.18 7.75 -5.79
N THR A 36 11.97 6.99 -6.86
CA THR A 36 12.70 7.21 -8.12
C THR A 36 12.30 8.54 -8.75
N CYS A 37 11.03 8.96 -8.64
CA CYS A 37 10.60 10.30 -9.05
C CYS A 37 11.44 11.42 -8.42
N LYS A 38 11.82 11.26 -7.14
CA LYS A 38 12.60 12.28 -6.42
C LYS A 38 14.06 12.34 -6.85
N LYS A 39 14.57 11.28 -7.49
CA LYS A 39 16.00 11.11 -7.80
C LYS A 39 16.33 11.29 -9.28
N LYS A 40 15.36 11.10 -10.18
CA LYS A 40 15.60 11.20 -11.62
C LYS A 40 15.86 12.64 -12.03
N LYS A 41 16.93 12.83 -12.81
CA LYS A 41 17.21 14.10 -13.52
C LYS A 41 16.27 14.30 -14.71
N THR A 42 15.74 13.21 -15.26
CA THR A 42 14.80 13.24 -16.40
C THR A 42 13.36 13.35 -15.91
N PRO A 43 12.60 14.36 -16.34
CA PRO A 43 11.18 14.47 -16.05
C PRO A 43 10.39 13.25 -16.57
N ARG A 44 9.32 12.88 -15.85
CA ARG A 44 8.37 11.86 -16.32
C ARG A 44 7.48 12.42 -17.43
N THR A 45 7.17 11.58 -18.41
CA THR A 45 6.16 11.89 -19.44
C THR A 45 4.74 11.76 -18.86
N ASP A 46 3.73 12.24 -19.57
CA ASP A 46 2.34 12.05 -19.15
C ASP A 46 1.91 10.56 -19.19
N GLU A 47 2.48 9.77 -20.10
CA GLU A 47 2.29 8.32 -20.14
C GLU A 47 2.86 7.64 -18.87
N ASP A 48 4.05 8.05 -18.42
CA ASP A 48 4.63 7.57 -17.17
C ASP A 48 3.72 7.92 -15.98
N TRP A 49 3.16 9.13 -15.97
CA TRP A 49 2.21 9.55 -14.94
C TRP A 49 0.90 8.76 -15.01
N GLY A 50 0.39 8.47 -16.20
CA GLY A 50 -0.79 7.64 -16.40
C GLY A 50 -0.60 6.23 -15.85
N ARG A 51 0.55 5.60 -16.15
CA ARG A 51 0.92 4.28 -15.61
C ARG A 51 1.03 4.31 -14.08
N PHE A 52 1.70 5.33 -13.55
CA PHE A 52 1.84 5.51 -12.11
C PHE A 52 0.49 5.68 -11.41
N TYR A 53 -0.41 6.47 -11.99
CA TYR A 53 -1.77 6.68 -11.48
C TYR A 53 -2.58 5.38 -11.48
N ARG A 54 -2.52 4.59 -12.56
CA ARG A 54 -3.19 3.28 -12.66
C ARG A 54 -2.74 2.31 -11.55
N ILE A 55 -1.44 2.26 -11.27
CA ILE A 55 -0.89 1.42 -10.18
C ILE A 55 -1.42 1.90 -8.82
N ALA A 56 -1.54 3.22 -8.63
CA ALA A 56 -2.08 3.80 -7.41
C ALA A 56 -3.56 3.44 -7.20
N GLU A 57 -4.37 3.43 -8.26
CA GLU A 57 -5.77 3.00 -8.21
C GLU A 57 -5.89 1.53 -7.81
N ILE A 58 -5.12 0.66 -8.46
CA ILE A 58 -5.07 -0.77 -8.12
C ILE A 58 -4.69 -0.96 -6.65
N LEU A 59 -3.66 -0.25 -6.18
CA LEU A 59 -3.25 -0.34 -4.78
C LEU A 59 -4.37 0.10 -3.83
N ALA A 60 -5.11 1.14 -4.16
CA ALA A 60 -6.25 1.60 -3.37
C ALA A 60 -7.37 0.54 -3.31
N GLU A 61 -7.69 -0.09 -4.43
CA GLU A 61 -8.68 -1.19 -4.47
C GLU A 61 -8.26 -2.35 -3.58
N TRP A 62 -7.00 -2.74 -3.65
CA TRP A 62 -6.45 -3.82 -2.84
C TRP A 62 -6.46 -3.52 -1.34
N ILE A 63 -6.20 -2.27 -0.96
CA ILE A 63 -6.32 -1.84 0.43
C ILE A 63 -7.77 -2.01 0.91
N ARG A 64 -8.75 -1.57 0.12
CA ARG A 64 -10.17 -1.68 0.47
C ARG A 64 -10.65 -3.13 0.53
N LEU A 65 -10.13 -4.00 -0.33
CA LEU A 65 -10.41 -5.44 -0.25
C LEU A 65 -9.84 -6.06 1.03
N ALA A 66 -8.58 -5.74 1.35
CA ALA A 66 -7.93 -6.20 2.57
C ALA A 66 -8.60 -5.67 3.86
N GLU A 67 -9.18 -4.47 3.82
CA GLU A 67 -9.94 -3.91 4.96
C GLU A 67 -11.23 -4.69 5.24
N ARG A 68 -11.84 -5.28 4.21
CA ARG A 68 -13.07 -6.07 4.31
C ARG A 68 -12.82 -7.56 4.59
N ALA A 69 -11.55 -7.96 4.66
CA ALA A 69 -11.15 -9.30 5.04
C ALA A 69 -11.65 -9.64 6.45
N SER A 70 -12.01 -10.90 6.69
CA SER A 70 -12.27 -11.38 8.05
C SER A 70 -11.05 -11.19 8.96
N GLU A 71 -9.86 -11.35 8.39
CA GLU A 71 -8.57 -11.10 9.04
C GLU A 71 -7.76 -10.11 8.18
N PRO A 72 -7.57 -8.86 8.66
CA PRO A 72 -6.72 -7.89 7.98
C PRO A 72 -5.27 -8.39 7.88
N PRO A 73 -4.55 -8.10 6.77
CA PRO A 73 -3.19 -8.56 6.60
C PRO A 73 -2.21 -7.84 7.53
N GLU A 74 -1.20 -8.56 8.04
CA GLU A 74 -0.10 -7.96 8.80
C GLU A 74 1.05 -7.55 7.87
N LEU A 75 1.15 -6.27 7.54
CA LEU A 75 2.15 -5.77 6.61
C LEU A 75 3.48 -5.42 7.28
N ARG A 76 4.54 -5.43 6.48
CA ARG A 76 5.90 -5.14 6.95
C ARG A 76 6.03 -3.71 7.54
N PRO A 77 6.78 -3.53 8.64
CA PRO A 77 6.91 -2.25 9.34
C PRO A 77 7.42 -1.06 8.52
N HIS A 78 8.16 -1.30 7.42
CA HIS A 78 8.66 -0.20 6.58
C HIS A 78 7.54 0.57 5.87
N LEU A 79 6.33 0.01 5.84
CA LEU A 79 5.12 0.64 5.31
C LEU A 79 4.42 1.56 6.32
N ARG A 80 4.81 1.60 7.60
CA ARG A 80 4.22 2.51 8.61
C ARG A 80 4.33 4.00 8.27
N ARG A 81 5.26 4.38 7.40
CA ARG A 81 5.45 5.77 6.94
C ARG A 81 4.80 6.05 5.60
N PHE A 82 4.02 5.11 5.06
CA PHE A 82 3.47 5.19 3.70
C PHE A 82 2.54 6.40 3.54
N ASP A 83 1.60 6.60 4.46
CA ASP A 83 0.69 7.77 4.46
C ASP A 83 1.45 9.10 4.41
N ARG A 84 2.40 9.30 5.34
CA ARG A 84 3.25 10.50 5.35
C ARG A 84 4.03 10.67 4.05
N GLN A 85 4.52 9.58 3.45
CA GLN A 85 5.27 9.62 2.20
C GLN A 85 4.40 10.03 1.02
N ILE A 86 3.17 9.50 0.93
CA ILE A 86 2.19 9.87 -0.09
C ILE A 86 1.78 11.34 0.07
N LYS A 87 1.39 11.77 1.27
CA LYS A 87 0.99 13.17 1.52
C LYS A 87 2.12 14.14 1.14
N GLY A 88 3.36 13.81 1.48
CA GLY A 88 4.53 14.58 1.08
C GLY A 88 4.81 14.55 -0.43
N PHE A 89 4.44 13.47 -1.12
CA PHE A 89 4.57 13.35 -2.57
C PHE A 89 3.53 14.19 -3.30
N VAL A 90 2.27 14.16 -2.86
CA VAL A 90 1.15 14.96 -3.43
C VAL A 90 1.44 16.45 -3.36
N LYS A 91 1.98 16.94 -2.23
CA LYS A 91 2.37 18.36 -2.09
C LYS A 91 3.34 18.83 -3.18
N LYS A 92 4.16 17.92 -3.72
CA LYS A 92 5.14 18.21 -4.78
C LYS A 92 4.63 17.88 -6.19
N ASN A 93 3.60 17.04 -6.29
CA ASN A 93 3.07 16.51 -7.55
C ASN A 93 1.53 16.50 -7.48
N PRO A 94 0.88 17.68 -7.50
CA PRO A 94 -0.56 17.76 -7.41
C PRO A 94 -1.24 17.02 -8.57
N GLY A 95 -2.34 16.32 -8.28
CA GLY A 95 -3.10 15.55 -9.28
C GLY A 95 -2.46 14.25 -9.76
N ARG A 96 -1.26 13.88 -9.29
CA ARG A 96 -0.56 12.65 -9.71
C ARG A 96 -0.86 11.41 -8.86
N ILE A 97 -1.63 11.57 -7.79
CA ILE A 97 -2.10 10.47 -6.93
C ILE A 97 -3.63 10.50 -6.91
N PRO A 98 -4.32 9.36 -7.15
CA PRO A 98 -5.76 9.29 -7.03
C PRO A 98 -6.21 9.55 -5.58
N PRO A 99 -7.33 10.28 -5.37
CA PRO A 99 -7.89 10.50 -4.03
C PRO A 99 -8.15 9.20 -3.26
N THR A 100 -8.56 8.14 -3.95
CA THR A 100 -8.81 6.82 -3.36
C THR A 100 -7.58 6.22 -2.68
N LEU A 101 -6.37 6.46 -3.19
CA LEU A 101 -5.15 6.01 -2.53
C LEU A 101 -4.78 6.89 -1.33
N LEU A 102 -5.15 8.18 -1.33
CA LEU A 102 -4.95 9.06 -0.17
C LEU A 102 -5.84 8.65 1.01
N GLU A 103 -7.06 8.22 0.73
CA GLU A 103 -7.94 7.62 1.74
C GLU A 103 -7.37 6.27 2.21
N GLY A 104 -6.99 5.40 1.26
CA GLY A 104 -6.43 4.09 1.56
C GLY A 104 -5.09 4.11 2.30
N SER A 105 -4.31 5.20 2.23
CA SER A 105 -2.98 5.21 2.81
C SER A 105 -2.97 5.11 4.33
N VAL A 106 -4.02 5.60 5.00
CA VAL A 106 -4.18 5.47 6.46
C VAL A 106 -4.45 4.01 6.83
N ILE A 107 -5.36 3.35 6.11
CA ILE A 107 -5.72 1.94 6.30
C ILE A 107 -4.48 1.04 6.13
N LEU A 108 -3.70 1.28 5.07
CA LEU A 108 -2.47 0.51 4.81
C LEU A 108 -1.43 0.67 5.93
N VAL A 109 -1.34 1.84 6.56
CA VAL A 109 -0.48 2.04 7.74
C VAL A 109 -1.00 1.27 8.95
N GLY A 110 -2.32 1.16 9.11
CA GLY A 110 -2.95 0.30 10.11
C GLY A 110 -2.47 -1.15 10.00
N PHE A 111 -2.51 -1.71 8.80
CA PHE A 111 -1.99 -3.06 8.53
C PHE A 111 -0.51 -3.25 8.86
N ALA A 112 0.30 -2.19 8.78
CA ALA A 112 1.75 -2.25 9.03
C ALA A 112 2.15 -1.94 10.48
N THR A 113 1.17 -1.59 11.31
CA THR A 113 1.37 -1.23 12.71
C THR A 113 1.00 -2.43 13.56
N PRO A 114 1.87 -2.88 14.48
CA PRO A 114 1.57 -4.01 15.33
C PRO A 114 0.35 -3.62 16.14
N THR A 115 -0.68 -4.44 16.02
CA THR A 115 -1.78 -4.43 16.97
C THR A 115 -1.14 -4.79 18.30
N ASN A 116 -0.93 -3.82 19.20
CA ASN A 116 -0.67 -4.12 20.60
C ASN A 116 -1.94 -4.78 21.15
N VAL A 117 -2.14 -6.04 20.80
CA VAL A 117 -2.95 -6.93 21.61
C VAL A 117 -2.07 -7.10 22.84
N ASN A 118 -2.42 -6.39 23.91
CA ASN A 118 -1.84 -6.66 25.21
C ASN A 118 -1.95 -8.16 25.44
N LYS A 119 -0.80 -8.85 25.37
CA LYS A 119 -0.60 -10.09 26.10
C LYS A 119 -0.67 -9.71 27.57
N GLU A 120 -1.87 -9.62 28.11
CA GLU A 120 -2.10 -10.05 29.49
C GLU A 120 -2.07 -11.58 29.46
N GLU A 121 -0.89 -12.16 29.21
CA GLU A 121 -0.60 -13.51 29.66
C GLU A 121 -0.36 -13.39 31.17
N GLU A 122 -1.27 -13.99 31.91
CA GLU A 122 -1.11 -14.67 33.20
C GLU A 122 0.02 -14.20 34.14
N VAL A 123 -0.32 -13.83 35.37
CA VAL A 123 0.15 -14.49 36.61
C VAL A 123 -0.55 -13.84 37.81
N GLY A 124 -1.28 -14.64 38.59
CA GLY A 124 -1.93 -14.16 39.81
C GLY A 124 -2.60 -15.26 40.65
N SER A 125 -1.85 -16.33 40.93
CA SER A 125 -1.88 -17.17 42.14
C SER A 125 -3.23 -17.72 42.66
N ARG A 126 -3.39 -19.05 42.56
CA ARG A 126 -4.07 -19.86 43.57
C ARG A 126 -3.04 -20.68 44.33
#